data_AF-A0A553Q6B1-F1
#
_entry.id   AF-A0A553Q6B1-F1
#
_cell.length_a   1.000
_cell.length_b   1.000
_cell.length_c   1.000
_cell.angle_alpha   90.00
_cell.angle_beta   90.00
_cell.angle_gamma   90.00
#
_symmetry.space_group_name_H-M   'P 1'
#
loop_
_entity.id
_entity.type
_entity.pdbx_description
1 polymer ?
#
loop_
_entity_poly.entity_id
_entity_poly.type
_entity_poly.pdbx_seq_one_letter_code
_entity_poly.pdbx_strand_id
1 'polypeptide(L)'
;MRKCISGVIHSRQNSDTAETISTFAEKSRAAPSKSQLGNRGTVTEASGFKPEEDAQKLYSAMKGAGTNEATIIEILARRTIAQRQKIKEAFKQTVGKGAGTEEACLIDILASRNNSEIREIVSVYKRDHGKSLEDDICGDTSGMFQRVLVSLLTAGRDESNNVDEAQAIKDAKEIYEAGEAHWGTDEVKFLTVLCVRNRNHLLRVFQEYQKISGRDIEDSIKREMSGCLEDVFLAIVKCMKNKPAFFAERLYKSMKGLGTTDSVLIRTMVARAEIDMVDIKAEFLKMYGKTLYSFIKGDTSGDYRKILLELSGADK
;
A
#
# COMPACT_ATOMS: atom_id res chain seq x y z
N MET A 1 33.90 -6.41 -2.02
CA MET A 1 33.37 -5.92 -3.32
C MET A 1 32.23 -6.76 -3.89
N ARG A 2 32.35 -8.09 -4.09
CA ARG A 2 31.25 -8.91 -4.65
C ARG A 2 29.94 -8.92 -3.83
N LYS A 3 30.00 -8.86 -2.49
CA LYS A 3 28.81 -8.76 -1.62
C LYS A 3 28.08 -7.40 -1.70
N CYS A 4 28.81 -6.29 -1.91
CA CYS A 4 28.19 -4.97 -2.11
C CYS A 4 27.51 -4.85 -3.48
N ILE A 5 28.08 -5.45 -4.52
CA ILE A 5 27.51 -5.40 -5.87
C ILE A 5 26.22 -6.25 -5.96
N SER A 6 26.18 -7.41 -5.31
CA SER A 6 24.96 -8.22 -5.22
C SER A 6 23.81 -7.51 -4.50
N GLY A 7 24.10 -6.79 -3.41
CA GLY A 7 23.08 -6.02 -2.68
C GLY A 7 22.55 -4.82 -3.45
N VAL A 8 23.39 -4.17 -4.26
CA VAL A 8 22.98 -3.06 -5.16
C VAL A 8 22.19 -3.57 -6.37
N ILE A 9 22.44 -4.79 -6.84
CA ILE A 9 21.67 -5.41 -7.94
C ILE A 9 20.31 -5.90 -7.44
N HIS A 10 20.24 -6.57 -6.28
CA HIS A 10 18.96 -6.99 -5.68
C HIS A 10 18.07 -5.79 -5.33
N SER A 11 18.60 -4.75 -4.66
CA SER A 11 17.83 -3.51 -4.38
C SER A 11 17.38 -2.75 -5.64
N ARG A 12 17.94 -3.04 -6.82
CA ARG A 12 17.51 -2.46 -8.10
C ARG A 12 16.39 -3.25 -8.81
N GLN A 13 16.24 -4.54 -8.50
CA GLN A 13 15.19 -5.40 -9.05
C GLN A 13 13.91 -5.26 -8.21
N ASN A 14 14.03 -5.36 -6.87
CA ASN A 14 12.97 -5.05 -5.89
C ASN A 14 12.31 -3.68 -6.19
N SER A 15 13.18 -2.68 -6.39
CA SER A 15 13.13 -1.58 -7.37
C SER A 15 11.84 -1.38 -8.14
N ASP A 16 11.80 -2.18 -9.20
CA ASP A 16 10.80 -2.14 -10.23
C ASP A 16 9.51 -2.72 -9.73
N THR A 17 9.55 -3.83 -9.01
CA THR A 17 8.37 -4.66 -8.71
C THR A 17 7.33 -3.89 -7.88
N ALA A 18 7.72 -3.27 -6.77
CA ALA A 18 6.76 -2.64 -5.85
C ALA A 18 6.22 -1.30 -6.36
N GLU A 19 7.08 -0.46 -6.95
CA GLU A 19 6.68 0.81 -7.54
C GLU A 19 5.74 0.59 -8.74
N THR A 20 5.92 -0.53 -9.43
CA THR A 20 5.15 -0.93 -10.59
C THR A 20 3.78 -1.48 -10.19
N ILE A 21 3.68 -2.31 -9.13
CA ILE A 21 2.39 -2.70 -8.53
C ILE A 21 1.59 -1.45 -8.10
N SER A 22 2.23 -0.44 -7.49
CA SER A 22 1.56 0.81 -7.11
C SER A 22 0.99 1.56 -8.31
N THR A 23 1.79 1.67 -9.38
CA THR A 23 1.41 2.28 -10.67
C THR A 23 0.24 1.52 -11.31
N PHE A 24 0.19 0.19 -11.15
CA PHE A 24 -0.81 -0.67 -11.78
C PHE A 24 -2.11 -0.81 -11.01
N ALA A 25 -2.07 -0.80 -9.67
CA ALA A 25 -3.27 -0.63 -8.85
C ALA A 25 -4.03 0.67 -9.20
N GLU A 26 -3.34 1.65 -9.76
CA GLU A 26 -3.95 2.90 -10.26
C GLU A 26 -4.45 2.78 -11.72
N LYS A 27 -3.82 1.96 -12.57
CA LYS A 27 -4.20 1.73 -14.00
C LYS A 27 -5.33 0.71 -14.21
N SER A 28 -5.46 -0.29 -13.33
CA SER A 28 -6.43 -1.41 -13.33
C SER A 28 -7.92 -1.01 -13.21
N ARG A 29 -8.21 0.28 -13.26
CA ARG A 29 -9.56 0.82 -13.08
C ARG A 29 -10.35 0.67 -14.37
N ALA A 30 -11.37 -0.20 -14.36
CA ALA A 30 -12.44 -0.11 -15.35
C ALA A 30 -13.11 1.25 -15.22
N ALA A 31 -13.19 2.02 -16.31
CA ALA A 31 -13.99 3.24 -16.34
C ALA A 31 -15.44 2.87 -16.01
N PRO A 32 -16.09 3.52 -15.02
CA PRO A 32 -17.50 3.26 -14.75
C PRO A 32 -18.31 3.58 -16.00
N SER A 33 -19.30 2.74 -16.31
CA SER A 33 -20.22 3.00 -17.41
C SER A 33 -20.83 4.41 -17.24
N LYS A 34 -20.97 5.15 -18.35
CA LYS A 34 -21.42 6.56 -18.40
C LYS A 34 -22.80 6.83 -17.75
N SER A 35 -23.50 5.81 -17.25
CA SER A 35 -24.81 5.93 -16.62
C SER A 35 -24.78 6.03 -15.08
N GLN A 36 -23.61 5.96 -14.42
CA GLN A 36 -23.51 6.02 -12.95
C GLN A 36 -22.57 7.10 -12.37
N LEU A 37 -21.95 7.95 -13.18
CA LEU A 37 -21.12 9.05 -12.69
C LEU A 37 -21.90 10.36 -12.66
N GLY A 38 -22.40 10.70 -11.47
CA GLY A 38 -22.65 12.10 -11.13
C GLY A 38 -21.34 12.90 -11.19
N ASN A 39 -21.38 14.06 -11.83
CA ASN A 39 -20.28 14.98 -12.11
C ASN A 39 -19.55 15.44 -10.82
N ARG A 40 -18.54 14.71 -10.34
CA ARG A 40 -17.78 15.01 -9.09
C ARG A 40 -16.25 14.95 -9.21
N GLY A 41 -15.70 14.74 -10.40
CA GLY A 41 -14.25 14.82 -10.63
C GLY A 41 -13.82 16.26 -10.95
N THR A 42 -12.67 16.71 -10.41
CA THR A 42 -12.15 18.08 -10.59
C THR A 42 -11.06 18.22 -11.66
N VAL A 43 -10.63 17.12 -12.28
CA VAL A 43 -9.53 17.09 -13.27
C VAL A 43 -10.00 16.48 -14.59
N THR A 44 -9.84 17.20 -15.70
CA THR A 44 -10.16 16.76 -17.07
C THR A 44 -8.90 16.48 -17.90
N GLU A 45 -9.02 15.73 -19.01
CA GLU A 45 -7.88 15.46 -19.91
C GLU A 45 -7.25 16.75 -20.44
N ALA A 46 -5.92 16.85 -20.31
CA ALA A 46 -5.16 17.95 -20.92
C ALA A 46 -4.96 17.74 -22.43
N SER A 47 -5.32 18.73 -23.24
CA SER A 47 -5.04 18.77 -24.68
C SER A 47 -3.55 18.96 -24.96
N GLY A 48 -2.99 18.22 -25.93
CA GLY A 48 -1.58 18.36 -26.33
C GLY A 48 -0.56 17.71 -25.39
N PHE A 49 -1.00 16.74 -24.58
CA PHE A 49 -0.18 16.03 -23.61
C PHE A 49 1.03 15.30 -24.24
N LYS A 50 2.24 15.60 -23.73
CA LYS A 50 3.50 14.93 -24.08
C LYS A 50 4.22 14.47 -22.80
N PRO A 51 4.25 13.16 -22.53
CA PRO A 51 4.78 12.64 -21.26
C PRO A 51 6.26 12.95 -21.06
N GLU A 52 7.06 12.93 -22.11
CA GLU A 52 8.52 13.17 -22.05
C GLU A 52 8.84 14.62 -21.70
N GLU A 53 8.08 15.57 -22.25
CA GLU A 53 8.25 16.99 -21.94
C GLU A 53 7.82 17.30 -20.51
N ASP A 54 6.69 16.75 -20.06
CA ASP A 54 6.22 16.90 -18.69
C ASP A 54 7.20 16.23 -17.71
N ALA A 55 7.75 15.06 -18.04
CA ALA A 55 8.78 14.41 -17.24
C ALA A 55 10.08 15.22 -17.16
N GLN A 56 10.55 15.78 -18.27
CA GLN A 56 11.75 16.61 -18.29
C GLN A 56 11.55 17.90 -17.48
N LYS A 57 10.38 18.53 -17.59
CA LYS A 57 10.01 19.70 -16.79
C LYS A 57 9.94 19.38 -15.31
N LEU A 58 9.34 18.25 -14.94
CA LEU A 58 9.36 17.77 -13.57
C LEU A 58 10.80 17.54 -13.09
N TYR A 59 11.68 16.97 -13.93
CA TYR A 59 13.06 16.67 -13.53
C TYR A 59 13.85 17.95 -13.30
N SER A 60 13.76 18.89 -14.23
CA SER A 60 14.35 20.21 -14.09
C SER A 60 13.78 20.98 -12.90
N ALA A 61 12.48 20.81 -12.61
CA ALA A 61 11.85 21.42 -11.45
C ALA A 61 12.37 20.85 -10.12
N MET A 62 12.87 19.61 -10.10
CA MET A 62 13.39 18.95 -8.90
C MET A 62 14.93 18.94 -8.81
N LYS A 63 15.65 19.45 -9.82
CA LYS A 63 17.11 19.38 -9.91
C LYS A 63 17.77 20.65 -9.37
N GLY A 64 18.57 20.51 -8.31
CA GLY A 64 19.36 21.59 -7.71
C GLY A 64 19.04 21.78 -6.22
N ALA A 65 19.52 22.87 -5.62
CA ALA A 65 19.09 23.26 -4.27
C ALA A 65 17.74 23.99 -4.37
N GLY A 66 16.66 23.34 -3.90
CA GLY A 66 15.28 23.84 -3.99
C GLY A 66 14.43 23.04 -4.97
N THR A 67 13.18 23.46 -5.19
CA THR A 67 12.25 22.84 -6.14
C THR A 67 11.45 23.96 -6.84
N ASN A 68 11.08 23.78 -8.11
CA ASN A 68 10.20 24.68 -8.83
C ASN A 68 8.78 24.09 -8.78
N GLU A 69 8.13 24.31 -7.65
CA GLU A 69 6.88 23.63 -7.35
C GLU A 69 5.69 24.14 -8.18
N ALA A 70 5.77 25.36 -8.71
CA ALA A 70 4.80 25.90 -9.67
C ALA A 70 4.72 25.02 -10.94
N THR A 71 5.86 24.52 -11.42
CA THR A 71 5.94 23.60 -12.57
C THR A 71 5.37 22.23 -12.22
N ILE A 72 5.62 21.74 -11.00
CA ILE A 72 5.10 20.46 -10.52
C ILE A 72 3.57 20.51 -10.38
N ILE A 73 3.02 21.59 -9.82
CA ILE A 73 1.57 21.81 -9.73
C ILE A 73 0.95 21.89 -11.12
N GLU A 74 1.51 22.73 -12.00
CA GLU A 74 0.97 22.93 -13.35
C GLU A 74 0.81 21.60 -14.10
N ILE A 75 1.78 20.71 -13.93
CA ILE A 75 1.78 19.39 -14.57
C ILE A 75 0.88 18.43 -13.80
N LEU A 76 1.11 18.17 -12.52
CA LEU A 76 0.37 17.12 -11.81
C LEU A 76 -1.12 17.51 -11.64
N ALA A 77 -1.45 18.71 -11.17
CA ALA A 77 -2.84 19.10 -10.90
C ALA A 77 -3.72 19.15 -12.16
N ARG A 78 -3.12 19.30 -13.36
CA ARG A 78 -3.83 19.39 -14.65
C ARG A 78 -3.66 18.17 -15.54
N ARG A 79 -3.25 17.03 -14.97
CA ARG A 79 -3.14 15.77 -15.71
C ARG A 79 -4.02 14.74 -15.04
N THR A 80 -4.79 14.02 -15.84
CA THR A 80 -5.57 12.89 -15.34
C THR A 80 -4.64 11.82 -14.80
N ILE A 81 -5.18 10.88 -14.02
CA ILE A 81 -4.41 9.73 -13.51
C ILE A 81 -3.70 9.01 -14.66
N ALA A 82 -4.39 8.76 -15.78
CA ALA A 82 -3.80 8.13 -16.96
C ALA A 82 -2.62 8.92 -17.55
N GLN A 83 -2.72 10.26 -17.61
CA GLN A 83 -1.65 11.12 -18.10
C GLN A 83 -0.46 11.17 -17.11
N ARG A 84 -0.73 11.25 -15.80
CA ARG A 84 0.31 11.21 -14.76
C ARG A 84 1.13 9.91 -14.81
N GLN A 85 0.49 8.77 -15.13
CA GLN A 85 1.24 7.52 -15.29
C GLN A 85 2.22 7.56 -16.45
N LYS A 86 1.80 8.10 -17.60
CA LYS A 86 2.69 8.26 -18.76
C LYS A 86 3.86 9.21 -18.44
N ILE A 87 3.61 10.27 -17.66
CA ILE A 87 4.68 11.16 -17.17
C ILE A 87 5.66 10.40 -16.27
N LYS A 88 5.15 9.60 -15.32
CA LYS A 88 5.97 8.78 -14.42
C LYS A 88 6.87 7.83 -15.20
N GLU A 89 6.35 7.16 -16.22
CA GLU A 89 7.14 6.28 -17.10
C GLU A 89 8.27 7.02 -17.80
N ALA A 90 7.99 8.18 -18.39
CA ALA A 90 9.00 9.00 -19.05
C ALA A 90 10.03 9.59 -18.06
N PHE A 91 9.60 9.93 -16.84
CA PHE A 91 10.47 10.44 -15.77
C PHE A 91 11.44 9.38 -15.23
N LYS A 92 11.01 8.12 -15.18
CA LYS A 92 11.88 6.99 -14.77
C LYS A 92 13.06 6.78 -15.72
N GLN A 93 12.88 7.05 -17.01
CA GLN A 93 13.94 6.90 -18.01
C GLN A 93 15.06 7.95 -17.85
N THR A 94 14.80 9.07 -17.16
CA THR A 94 15.73 10.21 -17.10
C THR A 94 16.49 10.36 -15.78
N VAL A 95 15.95 9.88 -14.64
CA VAL A 95 16.47 10.26 -13.30
C VAL A 95 17.20 9.12 -12.56
N GLY A 96 16.98 7.87 -12.95
CA GLY A 96 17.46 6.72 -12.18
C GLY A 96 16.68 6.54 -10.87
N LYS A 97 16.65 5.30 -10.36
CA LYS A 97 15.74 4.87 -9.28
C LYS A 97 16.27 5.26 -7.90
N GLY A 98 15.40 5.87 -7.08
CA GLY A 98 15.69 6.16 -5.67
C GLY A 98 15.50 4.92 -4.79
N ALA A 99 16.35 4.78 -3.77
CA ALA A 99 16.25 3.73 -2.76
C ALA A 99 15.17 4.10 -1.72
N GLY A 100 13.98 3.52 -1.85
CA GLY A 100 12.93 3.55 -0.84
C GLY A 100 12.43 2.13 -0.59
N THR A 101 12.11 1.78 0.66
CA THR A 101 11.81 0.40 1.10
C THR A 101 10.56 -0.16 0.39
N GLU A 102 10.78 -0.98 -0.64
CA GLU A 102 9.75 -1.58 -1.50
C GLU A 102 8.81 -2.51 -0.77
N GLU A 103 9.29 -3.16 0.27
CA GLU A 103 8.55 -4.14 1.07
C GLU A 103 7.30 -3.48 1.68
N ALA A 104 7.42 -2.24 2.16
CA ALA A 104 6.27 -1.49 2.68
C ALA A 104 5.22 -1.22 1.59
N CYS A 105 5.64 -1.02 0.33
CA CYS A 105 4.73 -0.84 -0.80
C CYS A 105 4.04 -2.14 -1.19
N LEU A 106 4.78 -3.24 -1.25
CA LEU A 106 4.23 -4.58 -1.48
C LEU A 106 3.19 -4.92 -0.40
N ILE A 107 3.50 -4.65 0.87
CA ILE A 107 2.62 -4.88 2.00
C ILE A 107 1.35 -4.04 1.90
N ASP A 108 1.47 -2.72 1.69
CA ASP A 108 0.32 -1.81 1.58
C ASP A 108 -0.68 -2.27 0.51
N ILE A 109 -0.16 -2.71 -0.64
CA ILE A 109 -1.00 -3.09 -1.77
C ILE A 109 -1.56 -4.49 -1.56
N LEU A 110 -0.71 -5.50 -1.38
CA LEU A 110 -1.16 -6.89 -1.35
C LEU A 110 -2.02 -7.21 -0.12
N ALA A 111 -1.79 -6.58 1.03
CA ALA A 111 -2.62 -6.80 2.22
C ALA A 111 -3.99 -6.11 2.14
N SER A 112 -4.16 -5.11 1.27
CA SER A 112 -5.38 -4.29 1.22
C SER A 112 -6.28 -4.52 0.00
N ARG A 113 -5.81 -5.25 -1.00
CA ARG A 113 -6.56 -5.52 -2.24
C ARG A 113 -7.37 -6.82 -2.17
N ASN A 114 -8.48 -6.84 -2.89
CA ASN A 114 -9.33 -8.02 -3.06
C ASN A 114 -8.86 -8.89 -4.25
N ASN A 115 -9.45 -10.07 -4.44
CA ASN A 115 -9.01 -11.02 -5.47
C ASN A 115 -9.16 -10.47 -6.90
N SER A 116 -10.18 -9.66 -7.16
CA SER A 116 -10.37 -9.04 -8.49
C SER A 116 -9.30 -8.00 -8.76
N GLU A 117 -9.00 -7.14 -7.79
CA GLU A 117 -7.96 -6.11 -7.89
C GLU A 117 -6.57 -6.74 -8.06
N ILE A 118 -6.25 -7.80 -7.31
CA ILE A 118 -4.98 -8.53 -7.43
C ILE A 118 -4.83 -9.15 -8.83
N ARG A 119 -5.87 -9.85 -9.33
CA ARG A 119 -5.84 -10.45 -10.67
C ARG A 119 -5.61 -9.41 -11.75
N GLU A 120 -6.22 -8.25 -11.61
CA GLU A 120 -6.01 -7.15 -12.56
C GLU A 120 -4.60 -6.56 -12.45
N ILE A 121 -4.05 -6.38 -11.24
CA ILE A 121 -2.65 -5.97 -11.05
C ILE A 121 -1.70 -6.93 -11.76
N VAL A 122 -1.88 -8.25 -11.57
CA VAL A 122 -1.06 -9.30 -12.20
C VAL A 122 -1.20 -9.26 -13.73
N SER A 123 -2.42 -9.14 -14.24
CA SER A 123 -2.72 -9.07 -15.67
C SER A 123 -2.05 -7.86 -16.34
N VAL A 124 -2.21 -6.68 -15.74
CA VAL A 124 -1.61 -5.44 -16.24
C VAL A 124 -0.09 -5.51 -16.18
N TYR A 125 0.49 -6.00 -15.08
CA TYR A 125 1.94 -6.16 -14.96
C TYR A 125 2.52 -7.02 -16.09
N LYS A 126 1.89 -8.18 -16.35
CA LYS A 126 2.32 -9.09 -17.40
C LYS A 126 2.20 -8.47 -18.79
N ARG A 127 1.11 -7.73 -19.06
CA ARG A 127 0.91 -7.05 -20.35
C ARG A 127 1.96 -5.97 -20.59
N ASP A 128 2.22 -5.14 -19.59
CA ASP A 128 3.04 -3.94 -19.76
C ASP A 128 4.55 -4.25 -19.68
N HIS A 129 4.95 -5.33 -18.99
CA HIS A 129 6.37 -5.71 -18.83
C HIS A 129 6.77 -7.02 -19.52
N GLY A 130 5.81 -7.81 -20.00
CA GLY A 130 6.09 -9.10 -20.65
C GLY A 130 6.65 -10.19 -19.73
N LYS A 131 6.64 -9.97 -18.40
CA LYS A 131 7.18 -10.90 -17.38
C LYS A 131 6.19 -11.11 -16.23
N SER A 132 6.38 -12.18 -15.46
CA SER A 132 5.52 -12.54 -14.33
C SER A 132 5.82 -11.68 -13.10
N LEU A 133 4.77 -11.13 -12.49
CA LEU A 133 4.88 -10.43 -11.21
C LEU A 133 5.30 -11.37 -10.08
N GLU A 134 4.84 -12.63 -10.13
CA GLU A 134 5.22 -13.64 -9.14
C GLU A 134 6.71 -13.96 -9.20
N ASP A 135 7.27 -14.10 -10.41
CA ASP A 135 8.69 -14.41 -10.60
C ASP A 135 9.55 -13.26 -10.08
N ASP A 136 9.15 -12.01 -10.34
CA ASP A 136 9.84 -10.84 -9.83
C ASP A 136 9.77 -10.77 -8.29
N ILE A 137 8.59 -10.96 -7.67
CA ILE A 137 8.47 -11.03 -6.21
C ILE A 137 9.34 -12.16 -5.63
N CYS A 138 9.40 -13.31 -6.30
CA CYS A 138 10.22 -14.43 -5.86
C CYS A 138 11.73 -14.20 -6.03
N GLY A 139 12.14 -13.43 -7.04
CA GLY A 139 13.53 -13.03 -7.22
C GLY A 139 13.97 -11.97 -6.21
N ASP A 140 13.02 -11.14 -5.76
CA ASP A 140 13.26 -9.94 -4.96
C ASP A 140 13.08 -10.15 -3.46
N THR A 141 12.34 -11.19 -3.07
CA THR A 141 12.04 -11.50 -1.67
C THR A 141 12.44 -12.94 -1.33
N SER A 142 12.53 -13.26 -0.03
CA SER A 142 12.90 -14.61 0.41
C SER A 142 12.15 -15.05 1.67
N GLY A 143 12.27 -16.34 2.00
CA GLY A 143 11.78 -16.90 3.25
C GLY A 143 10.26 -16.82 3.41
N MET A 144 9.77 -16.70 4.64
CA MET A 144 8.34 -16.65 4.90
C MET A 144 7.66 -15.39 4.35
N PHE A 145 8.36 -14.26 4.33
CA PHE A 145 7.85 -13.03 3.76
C PHE A 145 7.45 -13.20 2.29
N GLN A 146 8.34 -13.79 1.46
CA GLN A 146 8.04 -14.16 0.08
C GLN A 146 6.79 -15.05 -0.02
N ARG A 147 6.69 -16.08 0.83
CA ARG A 147 5.55 -17.02 0.80
C ARG A 147 4.22 -16.33 1.11
N VAL A 148 4.22 -15.38 2.04
CA VAL A 148 3.02 -14.56 2.34
C VAL A 148 2.66 -13.69 1.14
N LEU A 149 3.61 -12.99 0.53
CA LEU A 149 3.34 -12.14 -0.64
C LEU A 149 2.80 -12.95 -1.82
N VAL A 150 3.40 -14.10 -2.13
CA VAL A 150 2.92 -15.02 -3.18
C VAL A 150 1.53 -15.52 -2.85
N SER A 151 1.25 -15.91 -1.60
CA SER A 151 -0.09 -16.34 -1.17
C SER A 151 -1.15 -15.26 -1.41
N LEU A 152 -0.86 -13.99 -1.09
CA LEU A 152 -1.77 -12.88 -1.39
C LEU A 152 -1.91 -12.63 -2.90
N LEU A 153 -0.82 -12.76 -3.65
CA LEU A 153 -0.78 -12.56 -5.10
C LEU A 153 -1.60 -13.60 -5.88
N THR A 154 -1.73 -14.83 -5.34
CA THR A 154 -2.56 -15.88 -5.98
C THR A 154 -4.05 -15.54 -6.05
N ALA A 155 -4.51 -14.52 -5.30
CA ALA A 155 -5.91 -14.12 -5.25
C ALA A 155 -6.87 -15.27 -4.87
N GLY A 156 -6.41 -16.15 -3.97
CA GLY A 156 -7.14 -17.33 -3.51
C GLY A 156 -7.90 -17.14 -2.20
N ARG A 157 -8.06 -15.91 -1.70
CA ARG A 157 -8.79 -15.66 -0.45
C ARG A 157 -10.27 -15.96 -0.61
N ASP A 158 -10.90 -16.56 0.39
CA ASP A 158 -12.36 -16.67 0.45
C ASP A 158 -13.00 -15.27 0.53
N GLU A 159 -13.86 -14.92 -0.43
CA GLU A 159 -14.60 -13.65 -0.48
C GLU A 159 -16.08 -13.83 -0.12
N SER A 160 -16.48 -15.00 0.36
CA SER A 160 -17.80 -15.20 0.95
C SER A 160 -17.93 -14.47 2.28
N ASN A 161 -19.17 -14.32 2.74
CA ASN A 161 -19.48 -13.78 4.07
C ASN A 161 -19.66 -14.87 5.13
N ASN A 162 -19.39 -16.13 4.79
CA ASN A 162 -19.72 -17.28 5.62
C ASN A 162 -18.76 -17.41 6.80
N VAL A 163 -19.30 -17.77 7.96
CA VAL A 163 -18.50 -18.03 9.16
C VAL A 163 -18.77 -19.45 9.62
N ASP A 164 -17.75 -20.31 9.53
CA ASP A 164 -17.73 -21.59 10.23
C ASP A 164 -17.23 -21.36 11.67
N GLU A 165 -18.15 -21.44 12.64
CA GLU A 165 -17.85 -21.22 14.05
C GLU A 165 -16.84 -22.23 14.63
N ALA A 166 -16.97 -23.51 14.26
CA ALA A 166 -16.09 -24.56 14.77
C ALA A 166 -14.67 -24.38 14.20
N GLN A 167 -14.56 -24.06 12.91
CA GLN A 167 -13.28 -23.79 12.29
C GLN A 167 -12.64 -22.50 12.82
N ALA A 168 -13.44 -21.47 13.16
CA ALA A 168 -12.89 -20.24 13.73
C ALA A 168 -12.24 -20.45 15.11
N ILE A 169 -12.87 -21.26 15.97
CA ILE A 169 -12.30 -21.68 17.27
C ILE A 169 -11.02 -22.47 17.05
N LYS A 170 -11.03 -23.40 16.08
CA LYS A 170 -9.86 -24.22 15.75
C LYS A 170 -8.69 -23.37 15.21
N ASP A 171 -8.95 -22.49 14.25
CA ASP A 171 -7.95 -21.58 13.69
C ASP A 171 -7.34 -20.68 14.77
N ALA A 172 -8.15 -20.16 15.69
CA ALA A 172 -7.68 -19.36 16.82
C ALA A 172 -6.75 -20.16 17.76
N LYS A 173 -7.12 -21.40 18.07
CA LYS A 173 -6.31 -22.30 18.88
C LYS A 173 -4.99 -22.66 18.18
N GLU A 174 -5.03 -22.98 16.88
CA GLU A 174 -3.83 -23.29 16.09
C GLU A 174 -2.88 -22.09 16.02
N ILE A 175 -3.39 -20.86 15.85
CA ILE A 175 -2.54 -19.66 15.88
C ILE A 175 -1.92 -19.44 17.27
N TYR A 176 -2.68 -19.69 18.34
CA TYR A 176 -2.15 -19.56 19.71
C TYR A 176 -1.04 -20.57 19.98
N GLU A 177 -1.26 -21.83 19.60
CA GLU A 177 -0.28 -22.90 19.76
C GLU A 177 0.96 -22.70 18.89
N ALA A 178 0.79 -22.12 17.70
CA ALA A 178 1.86 -21.79 16.76
C ALA A 178 2.72 -20.59 17.19
N GLY A 179 2.26 -19.75 18.11
CA GLY A 179 3.01 -18.59 18.61
C GLY A 179 3.29 -18.70 20.10
N GLU A 180 2.39 -18.17 20.93
CA GLU A 180 2.63 -17.97 22.37
C GLU A 180 2.83 -19.25 23.18
N ALA A 181 2.45 -20.43 22.68
CA ALA A 181 2.57 -21.68 23.43
C ALA A 181 3.97 -22.32 23.39
N HIS A 182 4.85 -21.91 22.47
CA HIS A 182 6.17 -22.53 22.26
C HIS A 182 7.27 -21.49 22.02
N TRP A 183 8.54 -21.89 22.13
CA TRP A 183 9.67 -21.03 21.75
C TRP A 183 9.82 -21.03 20.23
N GLY A 184 9.61 -19.88 19.60
CA GLY A 184 9.59 -19.72 18.15
C GLY A 184 8.18 -19.84 17.57
N THR A 185 8.00 -19.44 16.31
CA THR A 185 6.69 -19.31 15.70
C THR A 185 6.54 -20.23 14.49
N ASP A 186 5.45 -20.98 14.41
CA ASP A 186 5.06 -21.68 13.17
C ASP A 186 4.34 -20.68 12.25
N GLU A 187 5.12 -19.96 11.44
CA GLU A 187 4.59 -18.89 10.61
C GLU A 187 3.73 -19.42 9.44
N VAL A 188 3.80 -20.73 9.15
CA VAL A 188 2.95 -21.37 8.15
C VAL A 188 1.50 -21.36 8.63
N LYS A 189 1.25 -21.59 9.93
CA LYS A 189 -0.10 -21.53 10.49
C LYS A 189 -0.72 -20.14 10.37
N PHE A 190 0.05 -19.10 10.70
CA PHE A 190 -0.34 -17.72 10.49
C PHE A 190 -0.69 -17.45 9.02
N LEU A 191 0.16 -17.89 8.08
CA LEU A 191 -0.10 -17.77 6.65
C LEU A 191 -1.41 -18.45 6.23
N THR A 192 -1.60 -19.73 6.59
CA THR A 192 -2.78 -20.50 6.14
C THR A 192 -4.12 -19.96 6.64
N VAL A 193 -4.12 -19.27 7.78
CA VAL A 193 -5.32 -18.62 8.31
C VAL A 193 -5.45 -17.19 7.78
N LEU A 194 -4.46 -16.35 8.02
CA LEU A 194 -4.53 -14.91 7.75
C LEU A 194 -4.60 -14.58 6.25
N CYS A 195 -3.99 -15.39 5.37
CA CYS A 195 -4.00 -15.12 3.93
C CYS A 195 -5.22 -15.68 3.19
N VAL A 196 -5.91 -16.67 3.76
CA VAL A 196 -6.92 -17.46 3.01
C VAL A 196 -8.35 -17.24 3.50
N ARG A 197 -8.56 -17.07 4.81
CA ARG A 197 -9.92 -16.94 5.37
C ARG A 197 -10.56 -15.62 4.97
N ASN A 198 -11.89 -15.62 4.84
CA ASN A 198 -12.65 -14.41 4.58
C ASN A 198 -12.64 -13.46 5.79
N ARG A 199 -13.03 -12.20 5.56
CA ARG A 199 -13.02 -11.15 6.59
C ARG A 199 -13.86 -11.51 7.81
N ASN A 200 -15.10 -11.96 7.62
CA ASN A 200 -16.01 -12.23 8.73
C ASN A 200 -15.50 -13.40 9.59
N HIS A 201 -14.97 -14.43 8.93
CA HIS A 201 -14.35 -15.55 9.62
C HIS A 201 -13.10 -15.11 10.39
N LEU A 202 -12.22 -14.28 9.81
CA LEU A 202 -11.05 -13.76 10.53
C LEU A 202 -11.41 -12.91 11.74
N LEU A 203 -12.44 -12.06 11.65
CA LEU A 203 -12.93 -11.30 12.80
C LEU A 203 -13.40 -12.24 13.92
N ARG A 204 -14.04 -13.35 13.57
CA ARG A 204 -14.44 -14.39 14.52
C ARG A 204 -13.23 -15.10 15.14
N VAL A 205 -12.24 -15.46 14.34
CA VAL A 205 -10.96 -16.03 14.78
C VAL A 205 -10.27 -15.10 15.77
N PHE A 206 -10.21 -13.80 15.51
CA PHE A 206 -9.56 -12.84 16.42
C PHE A 206 -10.27 -12.72 17.77
N GLN A 207 -11.60 -12.81 17.78
CA GLN A 207 -12.37 -12.84 19.03
C GLN A 207 -12.09 -14.10 19.84
N GLU A 208 -12.05 -15.28 19.21
CA GLU A 208 -11.69 -16.53 19.90
C GLU A 208 -10.24 -16.52 20.36
N TYR A 209 -9.33 -15.99 19.54
CA TYR A 209 -7.92 -15.86 19.89
C TYR A 209 -7.77 -15.07 21.19
N GLN A 210 -8.43 -13.93 21.30
CA GLN A 210 -8.39 -13.09 22.49
C GLN A 210 -8.94 -13.81 23.74
N LYS A 211 -9.95 -14.66 23.59
CA LYS A 211 -10.47 -15.47 24.71
C LYS A 211 -9.46 -16.51 25.17
N ILE A 212 -8.68 -17.08 24.26
CA ILE A 212 -7.69 -18.14 24.54
C ILE A 212 -6.41 -17.54 25.12
N SER A 213 -5.85 -16.51 24.47
CA SER A 213 -4.54 -15.93 24.80
C SER A 213 -4.61 -14.81 25.85
N GLY A 214 -5.77 -14.18 26.02
CA GLY A 214 -5.92 -12.94 26.79
C GLY A 214 -5.31 -11.72 26.12
N ARG A 215 -4.91 -11.81 24.84
CA ARG A 215 -4.26 -10.73 24.07
C ARG A 215 -4.89 -10.56 22.69
N ASP A 216 -4.75 -9.35 22.16
CA ASP A 216 -5.00 -9.11 20.74
C ASP A 216 -3.93 -9.78 19.89
N ILE A 217 -4.34 -10.38 18.77
CA ILE A 217 -3.43 -11.09 17.86
C ILE A 217 -2.28 -10.20 17.35
N GLU A 218 -2.50 -8.90 17.19
CA GLU A 218 -1.47 -7.94 16.80
C GLU A 218 -0.33 -7.87 17.81
N ASP A 219 -0.63 -7.99 19.10
CA ASP A 219 0.39 -7.93 20.14
C ASP A 219 1.20 -9.22 20.20
N SER A 220 0.58 -10.36 19.92
CA SER A 220 1.27 -11.64 19.76
C SER A 220 2.18 -11.62 18.52
N ILE A 221 1.71 -11.10 17.38
CA ILE A 221 2.55 -10.94 16.17
C ILE A 221 3.79 -10.08 16.46
N LYS A 222 3.65 -8.93 17.13
CA LYS A 222 4.78 -8.03 17.47
C LYS A 222 5.79 -8.66 18.45
N ARG A 223 5.37 -9.62 19.26
CA ARG A 223 6.23 -10.29 20.24
C ARG A 223 7.02 -11.43 19.61
N GLU A 224 6.37 -12.15 18.71
CA GLU A 224 6.86 -13.40 18.15
C GLU A 224 7.60 -13.21 16.82
N MET A 225 7.27 -12.16 16.07
CA MET A 225 7.81 -11.90 14.73
C MET A 225 8.57 -10.58 14.69
N SER A 226 9.40 -10.41 13.65
CA SER A 226 10.10 -9.14 13.40
C SER A 226 10.26 -8.85 11.92
N GLY A 227 10.58 -7.59 11.59
CA GLY A 227 10.88 -7.13 10.24
C GLY A 227 9.68 -7.24 9.29
N CYS A 228 9.95 -7.49 8.01
CA CYS A 228 8.90 -7.47 6.96
C CYS A 228 7.80 -8.53 7.17
N LEU A 229 8.11 -9.63 7.87
CA LEU A 229 7.14 -10.66 8.18
C LEU A 229 6.13 -10.20 9.23
N GLU A 230 6.61 -9.54 10.29
CA GLU A 230 5.75 -8.86 11.27
C GLU A 230 4.88 -7.82 10.57
N ASP A 231 5.51 -6.97 9.75
CA ASP A 231 4.83 -5.87 9.06
C ASP A 231 3.68 -6.37 8.15
N VAL A 232 3.90 -7.44 7.37
CA VAL A 232 2.88 -7.97 6.46
C VAL A 232 1.71 -8.60 7.21
N PHE A 233 1.96 -9.37 8.27
CA PHE A 233 0.87 -9.97 9.04
C PHE A 233 0.08 -8.92 9.82
N LEU A 234 0.75 -7.92 10.40
CA LEU A 234 0.08 -6.79 11.02
C LEU A 234 -0.78 -6.01 10.01
N ALA A 235 -0.29 -5.81 8.79
CA ALA A 235 -1.05 -5.14 7.75
C ALA A 235 -2.31 -5.92 7.36
N ILE A 236 -2.21 -7.25 7.21
CA ILE A 236 -3.36 -8.12 6.93
C ILE A 236 -4.39 -8.00 8.05
N VAL A 237 -3.99 -8.22 9.31
CA VAL A 237 -4.90 -8.16 10.47
C VAL A 237 -5.59 -6.81 10.55
N LYS A 238 -4.83 -5.71 10.45
CA LYS A 238 -5.38 -4.35 10.52
C LYS A 238 -6.34 -4.05 9.38
N CYS A 239 -6.02 -4.47 8.15
CA CYS A 239 -6.96 -4.34 7.01
C CYS A 239 -8.25 -5.13 7.24
N MET A 240 -8.17 -6.33 7.83
CA MET A 240 -9.33 -7.16 8.14
C MET A 240 -10.15 -6.64 9.32
N LYS A 241 -9.54 -5.95 10.28
CA LYS A 241 -10.26 -5.27 11.36
C LYS A 241 -10.88 -3.96 10.89
N ASN A 242 -10.06 -3.03 10.43
CA ASN A 242 -10.49 -1.70 10.01
C ASN A 242 -9.48 -1.12 9.00
N LYS A 243 -9.80 -1.26 7.71
CA LYS A 243 -8.95 -0.79 6.60
C LYS A 243 -8.72 0.74 6.62
N PRO A 244 -9.74 1.59 6.87
CA PRO A 244 -9.50 3.01 7.09
C PRO A 244 -8.52 3.32 8.23
N ALA A 245 -8.65 2.65 9.38
CA ALA A 245 -7.73 2.84 10.50
C ALA A 245 -6.29 2.39 10.19
N PHE A 246 -6.12 1.32 9.41
CA PHE A 246 -4.80 0.91 8.90
C PHE A 246 -4.13 2.03 8.10
N PHE A 247 -4.84 2.64 7.13
CA PHE A 247 -4.27 3.72 6.35
C PHE A 247 -4.09 5.02 7.15
N ALA A 248 -4.96 5.29 8.14
CA ALA A 248 -4.74 6.38 9.08
C ALA A 248 -3.43 6.21 9.86
N GLU A 249 -3.14 4.99 10.34
CA GLU A 249 -1.87 4.68 11.01
C GLU A 249 -0.66 4.83 10.07
N ARG A 250 -0.79 4.39 8.81
CA ARG A 250 0.27 4.53 7.80
C ARG A 250 0.58 6.00 7.53
N LEU A 251 -0.44 6.84 7.35
CA LEU A 251 -0.29 8.28 7.18
C LEU A 251 0.37 8.91 8.41
N TYR A 252 -0.09 8.58 9.61
CA TYR A 252 0.49 9.11 10.84
C TYR A 252 1.97 8.74 10.97
N LYS A 253 2.31 7.45 10.81
CA LYS A 253 3.70 6.98 10.86
C LYS A 253 4.58 7.62 9.79
N SER A 254 4.04 7.92 8.61
CA SER A 254 4.81 8.58 7.55
C SER A 254 5.18 10.04 7.86
N MET A 255 4.45 10.69 8.76
CA MET A 255 4.62 12.11 9.12
C MET A 255 5.06 12.31 10.58
N LYS A 256 5.23 11.22 11.35
CA LYS A 256 5.58 11.31 12.77
C LYS A 256 7.09 11.35 12.93
N GLY A 257 7.61 12.42 13.53
CA GLY A 257 9.00 12.53 13.96
C GLY A 257 9.73 13.66 13.24
N LEU A 258 11.05 13.55 13.14
CA LEU A 258 11.84 14.48 12.33
C LEU A 258 11.89 13.98 10.89
N GLY A 259 11.27 14.73 9.98
CA GLY A 259 11.17 14.40 8.56
C GLY A 259 9.94 13.57 8.21
N THR A 260 9.71 13.42 6.91
CA THR A 260 8.52 12.77 6.36
C THR A 260 8.95 11.62 5.44
N THR A 261 8.28 10.48 5.53
CA THR A 261 8.42 9.39 4.55
C THR A 261 7.51 9.68 3.36
N ASP A 262 7.92 10.61 2.51
CA ASP A 262 7.09 11.15 1.42
C ASP A 262 6.53 10.08 0.47
N SER A 263 7.29 9.02 0.20
CA SER A 263 6.84 7.92 -0.66
C SER A 263 5.60 7.20 -0.11
N VAL A 264 5.50 7.03 1.20
CA VAL A 264 4.33 6.42 1.87
C VAL A 264 3.18 7.42 1.94
N LEU A 265 3.48 8.68 2.28
CA LEU A 265 2.49 9.75 2.37
C LEU A 265 1.80 9.96 1.01
N ILE A 266 2.57 10.21 -0.04
CA ILE A 266 2.06 10.44 -1.40
C ILE A 266 1.27 9.22 -1.88
N ARG A 267 1.85 8.01 -1.78
CA ARG A 267 1.20 6.79 -2.26
C ARG A 267 -0.14 6.56 -1.55
N THR A 268 -0.18 6.73 -0.24
CA THR A 268 -1.41 6.53 0.53
C THR A 268 -2.45 7.61 0.19
N MET A 269 -2.04 8.88 0.12
CA MET A 269 -2.94 9.97 -0.23
C MET A 269 -3.55 9.79 -1.62
N VAL A 270 -2.74 9.49 -2.63
CA VAL A 270 -3.22 9.28 -4.02
C VAL A 270 -4.07 8.01 -4.12
N ALA A 271 -3.62 6.89 -3.55
CA ALA A 271 -4.32 5.62 -3.70
C ALA A 271 -5.66 5.58 -2.96
N ARG A 272 -5.86 6.40 -1.92
CA ARG A 272 -7.06 6.38 -1.08
C ARG A 272 -7.99 7.58 -1.27
N ALA A 273 -7.53 8.66 -1.92
CA ALA A 273 -8.29 9.91 -2.11
C ALA A 273 -9.74 9.67 -2.63
N GLU A 274 -9.89 8.77 -3.59
CA GLU A 274 -11.18 8.49 -4.26
C GLU A 274 -11.91 7.26 -3.71
N ILE A 275 -11.40 6.61 -2.67
CA ILE A 275 -11.92 5.33 -2.14
C ILE A 275 -12.56 5.53 -0.77
N ASP A 276 -11.75 5.89 0.23
CA ASP A 276 -12.14 5.88 1.64
C ASP A 276 -11.43 6.99 2.45
N MET A 277 -10.94 8.05 1.78
CA MET A 277 -10.26 9.16 2.45
C MET A 277 -11.11 9.82 3.55
N VAL A 278 -12.44 9.86 3.38
CA VAL A 278 -13.36 10.39 4.41
C VAL A 278 -13.31 9.52 5.67
N ASP A 279 -13.37 8.20 5.53
CA ASP A 279 -13.31 7.26 6.66
C ASP A 279 -11.92 7.24 7.30
N ILE A 280 -10.87 7.34 6.48
CA ILE A 280 -9.49 7.46 6.96
C ILE A 280 -9.32 8.71 7.81
N LYS A 281 -9.88 9.85 7.40
CA LYS A 281 -9.84 11.10 8.20
C LYS A 281 -10.56 10.94 9.54
N ALA A 282 -11.71 10.27 9.55
CA ALA A 282 -12.47 10.02 10.77
C ALA A 282 -11.67 9.13 11.75
N GLU A 283 -11.09 8.02 11.27
CA GLU A 283 -10.24 7.16 12.11
C GLU A 283 -8.94 7.88 12.54
N PHE A 284 -8.32 8.67 11.66
CA PHE A 284 -7.13 9.46 12.01
C PHE A 284 -7.41 10.43 13.16
N LEU A 285 -8.53 11.17 13.09
CA LEU A 285 -8.95 12.08 14.16
C LEU A 285 -9.21 11.32 15.47
N LYS A 286 -9.94 10.21 15.40
CA LYS A 286 -10.25 9.35 16.56
C LYS A 286 -9.00 8.78 17.21
N MET A 287 -8.02 8.35 16.42
CA MET A 287 -6.79 7.70 16.92
C MET A 287 -5.76 8.70 17.47
N TYR A 288 -5.66 9.89 16.88
CA TYR A 288 -4.54 10.81 17.16
C TYR A 288 -4.97 12.17 17.72
N GLY A 289 -6.27 12.44 17.84
CA GLY A 289 -6.81 13.70 18.38
C GLY A 289 -6.49 14.93 17.53
N LYS A 290 -6.01 14.75 16.30
CA LYS A 290 -5.69 15.80 15.33
C LYS A 290 -6.27 15.43 13.98
N THR A 291 -6.77 16.40 13.22
CA THR A 291 -7.24 16.12 11.86
C THR A 291 -6.05 15.79 10.97
N LEU A 292 -6.25 14.87 10.00
CA LEU A 292 -5.24 14.58 8.99
C LEU A 292 -4.76 15.84 8.26
N TYR A 293 -5.70 16.76 7.96
CA TYR A 293 -5.41 18.05 7.34
C TYR A 293 -4.44 18.88 8.18
N SER A 294 -4.71 19.03 9.48
CA SER A 294 -3.85 19.78 10.39
C SER A 294 -2.46 19.14 10.52
N PHE A 295 -2.39 17.81 10.48
CA PHE A 295 -1.16 17.06 10.57
C PHE A 295 -0.30 17.26 9.32
N ILE A 296 -0.88 17.10 8.12
CA ILE A 296 -0.22 17.39 6.84
C ILE A 296 0.26 18.85 6.81
N LYS A 297 -0.57 19.80 7.24
CA LYS A 297 -0.23 21.23 7.22
C LYS A 297 0.98 21.57 8.07
N GLY A 298 1.16 20.87 9.19
CA GLY A 298 2.29 21.04 10.11
C GLY A 298 3.57 20.35 9.66
N ASP A 299 3.45 19.20 8.99
CA ASP A 299 4.61 18.39 8.59
C ASP A 299 5.14 18.72 7.19
N THR A 300 4.29 19.31 6.34
CA THR A 300 4.63 19.64 4.95
C THR A 300 4.58 21.15 4.69
N SER A 301 5.25 21.59 3.62
CA SER A 301 5.30 23.00 3.26
C SER A 301 5.11 23.23 1.76
N GLY A 302 5.07 24.50 1.38
CA GLY A 302 4.96 24.92 -0.02
C GLY A 302 3.74 24.36 -0.74
N ASP A 303 3.95 24.05 -2.00
CA ASP A 303 2.97 23.53 -2.97
C ASP A 303 2.73 22.04 -2.81
N TYR A 304 3.73 21.29 -2.35
CA TYR A 304 3.58 19.90 -1.94
C TYR A 304 2.46 19.75 -0.90
N ARG A 305 2.47 20.60 0.13
CA ARG A 305 1.39 20.68 1.11
C ARG A 305 0.04 20.97 0.45
N LYS A 306 -0.02 21.93 -0.49
CA LYS A 306 -1.31 22.31 -1.13
C LYS A 306 -1.94 21.11 -1.83
N ILE A 307 -1.16 20.33 -2.58
CA ILE A 307 -1.63 19.11 -3.26
C ILE A 307 -2.14 18.09 -2.24
N LEU A 308 -1.38 17.82 -1.17
CA LEU A 308 -1.80 16.84 -0.17
C LEU A 308 -3.07 17.26 0.56
N LEU A 309 -3.21 18.56 0.87
CA LEU A 309 -4.43 19.09 1.48
C LEU A 309 -5.62 19.00 0.54
N GLU A 310 -5.43 19.22 -0.77
CA GLU A 310 -6.47 19.03 -1.79
C GLU A 310 -6.88 17.55 -1.91
N LEU A 311 -5.92 16.62 -1.98
CA LEU A 311 -6.18 15.18 -1.98
C LEU A 311 -6.89 14.71 -0.71
N SER A 312 -6.61 15.33 0.44
CA SER A 312 -7.31 15.05 1.70
C SER A 312 -8.73 15.62 1.74
N GLY A 313 -9.03 16.64 0.92
CA GLY A 313 -10.23 17.46 1.03
C GLY A 313 -10.27 18.33 2.30
N ALA A 314 -11.16 19.33 2.31
CA ALA A 314 -11.33 20.25 3.45
C ALA A 314 -11.68 19.52 4.77
N ASP A 315 -11.32 20.11 5.91
CA ASP A 315 -11.77 19.64 7.22
C ASP A 315 -13.32 19.67 7.25
N LYS A 316 -13.92 18.51 7.47
CA LYS A 316 -15.33 18.34 7.83
C LYS A 316 -15.39 17.42 9.03
#